data_AF-A0A3D3Q725-F1
#
_entry.id   AF-A0A3D3Q725-F1
#
_cell.length_a   1.000
_cell.length_b   1.000
_cell.length_c   1.000
_cell.angle_alpha   90.00
_cell.angle_beta   90.00
_cell.angle_gamma   90.00
#
_symmetry.space_group_name_H-M   'P 1'
#
loop_
_entity.id
_entity.type
_entity.pdbx_description
1 polymer ?
#
loop_
_entity_poly.entity_id
_entity_poly.type
_entity_poly.pdbx_seq_one_letter_code
_entity_poly.pdbx_strand_id
1 'polypeptide(L)'
;MDDATGTGRSTPPEGEEVERLRARMREDERLLRKSEQALAEIKIAQGLSERHASVLAALRIRLKGDPGKSLEDLLTAAGDLGSGRKLDALLDDQGSKKRSLDDVLAAPKKPKPTWPG
;
A
#
# COMPACT_ATOMS: atom_id res chain seq x y z
N MET A 1 40.00 -38.27 28.88
CA MET A 1 38.69 -37.90 29.48
C MET A 1 38.20 -36.76 28.64
N ASP A 2 37.58 -37.13 27.52
CA ASP A 2 37.19 -36.23 26.44
C ASP A 2 35.76 -35.78 26.73
N ASP A 3 35.61 -34.49 27.05
CA ASP A 3 34.29 -33.88 27.25
C ASP A 3 33.59 -33.71 25.91
N ALA A 4 32.53 -34.50 25.73
CA ALA A 4 31.70 -34.51 24.56
C ALA A 4 30.90 -33.21 24.45
N THR A 5 31.11 -32.54 23.33
CA THR A 5 30.33 -31.44 22.77
C THR A 5 28.85 -31.81 22.64
N GLY A 6 28.01 -31.14 23.42
CA GLY A 6 26.54 -31.20 23.32
C GLY A 6 25.95 -29.86 22.90
N THR A 7 26.37 -29.31 21.76
CA THR A 7 25.72 -28.11 21.21
C THR A 7 24.36 -28.51 20.64
N GLY A 8 23.34 -28.51 21.51
CA GLY A 8 21.96 -28.70 21.12
C GLY A 8 21.55 -27.60 20.14
N ARG A 9 21.52 -27.93 18.84
CA ARG A 9 20.77 -27.14 17.86
C ARG A 9 19.30 -27.32 18.20
N SER A 10 18.75 -26.42 19.02
CA SER A 10 17.30 -26.24 19.11
C SER A 10 16.81 -25.79 17.74
N THR A 11 16.31 -26.74 16.94
CA THR A 11 15.41 -26.43 15.84
C THR A 11 14.24 -25.65 16.44
N PRO A 12 13.96 -24.42 15.98
CA PRO A 12 12.79 -23.69 16.45
C PRO A 12 11.54 -24.53 16.18
N PRO A 13 10.51 -24.47 17.03
CA PRO A 13 9.23 -25.07 16.69
C PRO A 13 8.76 -24.46 15.37
N GLU A 14 8.29 -25.30 14.43
CA GLU A 14 7.98 -24.92 13.04
C GLU A 14 7.12 -23.64 12.91
N GLY A 15 6.28 -23.36 13.92
CA GLY A 15 5.48 -22.13 14.01
C GLY A 15 6.30 -20.83 14.10
N GLU A 16 7.43 -20.82 14.82
CA GLU A 16 8.29 -19.63 14.94
C GLU A 16 9.02 -19.31 13.63
N GLU A 17 9.38 -20.34 12.86
CA GLU A 17 10.05 -20.15 11.57
C GLU A 17 9.08 -19.58 10.54
N VAL A 18 7.84 -20.09 10.52
CA VAL A 18 6.75 -19.54 9.71
C VAL A 18 6.46 -18.09 10.09
N GLU A 19 6.45 -17.76 11.37
CA GLU A 19 6.23 -16.38 11.84
C GLU A 19 7.37 -15.44 11.42
N ARG A 20 8.63 -15.89 11.53
CA ARG A 20 9.80 -15.14 11.05
C ARG A 20 9.73 -14.89 9.55
N LEU A 21 9.38 -15.90 8.75
CA LEU A 21 9.19 -15.71 7.31
C LEU A 21 8.09 -14.68 7.02
N ARG A 22 6.94 -14.79 7.70
CA ARG A 22 5.85 -13.82 7.53
C ARG A 22 6.27 -12.41 7.95
N ALA A 23 7.04 -12.26 9.01
CA ALA A 23 7.57 -10.97 9.44
C ALA A 23 8.49 -10.34 8.39
N ARG A 24 9.41 -11.15 7.83
CA ARG A 24 10.29 -10.74 6.73
C ARG A 24 9.51 -10.34 5.48
N MET A 25 8.50 -11.12 5.09
CA MET A 25 7.66 -10.79 3.94
C MET A 25 6.94 -9.44 4.12
N ARG A 26 6.46 -9.13 5.33
CA ARG A 26 5.85 -7.82 5.63
C ARG A 26 6.87 -6.68 5.57
N GLU A 27 8.09 -6.91 6.03
CA GLU A 27 9.17 -5.93 5.94
C GLU A 27 9.58 -5.67 4.49
N ASP A 28 9.80 -6.73 3.72
CA ASP A 28 10.10 -6.66 2.29
C ASP A 28 8.99 -5.92 1.55
N GLU A 29 7.71 -6.20 1.84
CA GLU A 29 6.59 -5.47 1.24
C GLU A 29 6.64 -3.96 1.56
N ARG A 30 6.99 -3.59 2.80
CA ARG A 30 7.17 -2.17 3.18
C ARG A 30 8.31 -1.53 2.41
N LEU A 31 9.42 -2.23 2.20
CA LEU A 31 10.53 -1.74 1.39
C LEU A 31 10.10 -1.54 -0.07
N LEU A 32 9.40 -2.50 -0.66
CA LEU A 32 8.89 -2.41 -2.02
C LEU A 32 7.92 -1.22 -2.20
N ARG A 33 7.07 -0.94 -1.20
CA ARG A 33 6.18 0.24 -1.21
C ARG A 33 6.97 1.55 -1.20
N LYS A 34 8.05 1.64 -0.41
CA LYS A 34 8.94 2.81 -0.40
C LYS A 34 9.65 2.99 -1.74
N SER A 35 10.12 1.90 -2.35
CA SER A 35 10.73 1.93 -3.67
C SER A 35 9.75 2.38 -4.76
N GLU A 36 8.50 1.93 -4.71
CA GLU A 36 7.44 2.37 -5.62
C GLU A 36 7.19 3.88 -5.49
N GLN A 37 7.11 4.38 -4.25
CA GLN A 37 6.92 5.80 -3.99
C GLN A 37 8.09 6.64 -4.55
N ALA A 38 9.33 6.27 -4.23
CA ALA A 38 10.52 6.98 -4.70
C ALA A 38 10.59 7.03 -6.24
N LEU A 39 10.31 5.91 -6.92
CA LEU A 39 10.29 5.87 -8.39
C LEU A 39 9.15 6.71 -8.97
N ALA A 40 7.99 6.78 -8.30
CA ALA A 40 6.89 7.64 -8.71
C ALA A 40 7.25 9.13 -8.57
N GLU A 41 7.91 9.51 -7.47
CA GLU A 41 8.40 10.89 -7.25
C GLU A 41 9.41 11.30 -8.33
N ILE A 42 10.36 10.41 -8.67
CA ILE A 42 11.32 10.65 -9.76
C ILE A 42 10.59 10.79 -11.11
N LYS A 43 9.60 9.92 -11.40
CA LYS A 43 8.79 10.00 -12.62
C LYS A 43 8.16 11.38 -12.79
N ILE A 44 7.62 11.95 -11.71
CA ILE A 44 6.95 13.26 -11.72
C ILE A 44 7.97 14.39 -11.89
N ALA A 45 9.10 14.34 -11.17
CA ALA A 45 10.06 15.43 -11.14
C ALA A 45 10.95 15.52 -12.39
N GLN A 46 11.37 14.37 -12.93
CA GLN A 46 12.44 14.29 -13.93
C GLN A 46 12.12 13.34 -15.09
N GLY A 47 11.02 12.59 -15.01
CA GLY A 47 10.79 11.44 -15.88
C GLY A 47 11.61 10.22 -15.45
N LEU A 48 11.32 9.07 -16.06
CA LEU A 48 12.06 7.82 -15.83
C LEU A 48 12.67 7.33 -17.14
N SER A 49 13.83 6.67 -17.03
CA SER A 49 14.29 5.80 -18.11
C SER A 49 13.31 4.64 -18.33
N GLU A 50 13.30 4.07 -19.52
CA GLU A 50 12.43 2.94 -19.87
C GLU A 50 12.60 1.74 -18.91
N ARG A 51 13.84 1.47 -18.49
CA ARG A 51 14.15 0.44 -17.50
C ARG A 51 13.49 0.74 -16.16
N HIS A 52 13.58 1.96 -15.66
CA HIS A 52 12.96 2.34 -14.38
C HIS A 52 11.43 2.39 -14.47
N ALA A 53 10.88 2.79 -15.61
CA ALA A 53 9.44 2.74 -15.86
C ALA A 53 8.91 1.30 -15.83
N SER A 54 9.64 0.36 -16.43
CA SER A 54 9.32 -1.08 -16.40
C SER A 54 9.35 -1.64 -14.97
N VAL A 55 10.35 -1.27 -14.18
CA VAL A 55 10.44 -1.67 -12.75
C VAL A 55 9.29 -1.09 -11.94
N LEU A 56 8.95 0.19 -12.14
CA LEU A 56 7.82 0.82 -11.46
C LEU A 56 6.50 0.12 -11.81
N ALA A 57 6.28 -0.21 -13.09
CA ALA A 57 5.10 -0.96 -13.53
C ALA A 57 5.04 -2.35 -12.86
N ALA A 58 6.15 -3.09 -12.84
CA ALA A 58 6.22 -4.39 -12.18
C ALA A 58 5.92 -4.32 -10.67
N LEU A 59 6.46 -3.31 -9.98
CA LEU A 59 6.18 -3.08 -8.55
C LEU A 59 4.69 -2.78 -8.32
N ARG A 60 4.08 -1.95 -9.17
CA ARG A 60 2.66 -1.61 -9.07
C ARG A 60 1.76 -2.81 -9.36
N ILE A 61 2.08 -3.64 -10.35
CA ILE A 61 1.36 -4.92 -10.57
C ILE A 61 1.46 -5.79 -9.32
N ARG A 62 2.67 -5.96 -8.76
CA ARG A 62 2.87 -6.84 -7.61
C ARG A 62 2.16 -6.38 -6.34
N LEU A 63 2.12 -5.07 -6.10
CA LEU A 63 1.59 -4.45 -4.88
C LEU A 63 0.12 -4.04 -4.97
N LYS A 64 -0.34 -3.62 -6.16
CA LYS A 64 -1.64 -3.01 -6.40
C LYS A 64 -2.49 -3.80 -7.42
N GLY A 65 -1.90 -4.73 -8.16
CA GLY A 65 -2.58 -5.53 -9.19
C GLY A 65 -2.69 -4.85 -10.55
N ASP A 66 -2.18 -3.64 -10.71
CA ASP A 66 -2.27 -2.82 -11.92
C ASP A 66 -0.94 -2.07 -12.14
N PRO A 67 -0.36 -2.03 -13.36
CA PRO A 67 0.82 -1.19 -13.64
C PRO A 67 0.57 0.32 -13.42
N GLY A 68 -0.70 0.73 -13.36
CA GLY A 68 -1.12 2.12 -13.29
C GLY A 68 -1.15 2.77 -14.66
N LYS A 69 -2.08 3.71 -14.85
CA LYS A 69 -2.35 4.36 -16.14
C LYS A 69 -1.26 5.37 -16.52
N SER A 70 -0.92 5.45 -17.79
CA SER A 70 -0.11 6.55 -18.33
C SER A 70 -0.90 7.87 -18.32
N LEU A 71 -0.21 9.00 -18.47
CA LEU A 71 -0.90 10.29 -18.58
C LEU A 71 -1.78 10.30 -19.83
N GLU A 72 -1.29 9.75 -20.95
CA GLU A 72 -2.06 9.54 -22.17
C GLU A 72 -3.30 8.67 -21.91
N ASP A 73 -3.17 7.55 -21.20
CA ASP A 73 -4.33 6.70 -20.86
C ASP A 73 -5.35 7.45 -19.99
N LEU A 74 -4.89 8.29 -19.06
CA LEU A 74 -5.77 9.13 -18.24
C LEU A 74 -6.44 10.22 -19.06
N LEU A 75 -5.74 10.85 -20.00
CA LEU A 75 -6.28 11.87 -20.90
C LEU A 75 -7.24 11.26 -21.92
N THR A 76 -6.94 10.07 -22.45
CA THR A 76 -7.83 9.30 -23.31
C THR A 76 -9.07 8.84 -22.55
N ALA A 77 -8.92 8.33 -21.32
CA ALA A 77 -10.05 8.01 -20.46
C ALA A 77 -10.86 9.26 -20.11
N ALA A 78 -10.23 10.40 -19.83
CA ALA A 78 -10.90 11.67 -19.58
C ALA A 78 -11.60 12.22 -20.84
N GLY A 79 -11.03 12.00 -22.02
CA GLY A 79 -11.64 12.32 -23.31
C GLY A 79 -12.85 11.43 -23.61
N ASP A 80 -12.80 10.15 -23.26
CA ASP A 80 -13.94 9.21 -23.31
C ASP A 80 -15.01 9.54 -22.25
N LEU A 81 -14.60 10.11 -21.11
CA LEU A 81 -15.49 10.71 -20.10
C LEU A 81 -16.14 12.03 -20.57
N GLY A 82 -15.77 12.55 -21.74
CA GLY A 82 -16.39 13.71 -22.39
C GLY A 82 -17.88 13.53 -22.70
N SER A 83 -18.43 12.33 -22.54
CA SER A 83 -19.87 12.12 -22.39
C SER A 83 -20.25 12.24 -20.91
N GLY A 84 -20.50 13.48 -20.47
CA GLY A 84 -20.59 13.93 -19.07
C GLY A 84 -21.51 13.18 -18.10
N ARG A 85 -22.23 12.14 -18.53
CA ARG A 85 -23.03 11.28 -17.66
C ARG A 85 -22.22 10.25 -16.87
N LYS A 86 -21.07 9.77 -17.38
CA LYS A 86 -20.27 8.73 -16.70
C LYS A 86 -19.33 9.30 -15.64
N LEU A 87 -18.82 10.51 -15.83
CA LEU A 87 -17.94 11.17 -14.87
C LEU A 87 -18.71 11.63 -13.63
N ASP A 88 -19.89 12.24 -13.82
CA ASP A 88 -20.79 12.58 -12.72
C ASP A 88 -21.20 11.34 -11.91
N ALA A 89 -21.52 10.23 -12.59
CA ALA A 89 -21.88 8.98 -11.90
C ALA A 89 -20.73 8.41 -11.04
N LEU A 90 -19.47 8.52 -11.48
CA LEU A 90 -18.30 8.08 -10.72
C LEU A 90 -17.98 9.02 -9.54
N LEU A 91 -18.21 10.33 -9.70
CA LEU A 91 -18.05 11.31 -8.63
C LEU A 91 -19.17 11.19 -7.58
N ASP A 92 -20.40 10.90 -8.01
CA ASP A 92 -21.54 10.63 -7.14
C ASP A 92 -21.39 9.30 -6.38
N ASP A 93 -20.77 8.28 -6.99
CA ASP A 93 -20.49 6.99 -6.32
C ASP A 93 -19.41 7.11 -5.22
N GLN A 94 -18.41 8.00 -5.41
CA GLN A 94 -17.51 8.39 -4.30
C GLN A 94 -18.17 9.32 -3.27
N GLY A 95 -19.36 9.84 -3.57
CA GLY A 95 -20.19 10.68 -2.71
C GLY A 95 -20.97 9.91 -1.64
N SER A 96 -20.74 8.61 -1.44
CA SER A 96 -21.34 7.86 -0.32
C SER A 96 -20.77 8.32 1.03
N LYS A 97 -21.30 9.44 1.52
CA LYS A 97 -21.36 9.98 2.89
C LYS A 97 -20.12 9.72 3.76
N LYS A 98 -19.03 10.43 3.49
CA LYS A 98 -18.14 10.84 4.58
C LYS A 98 -18.84 11.99 5.31
N ARG A 99 -19.09 11.83 6.62
CA ARG A 99 -19.62 12.90 7.48
C ARG A 99 -18.82 14.19 7.21
N SER A 100 -19.52 15.30 7.06
CA SER A 100 -18.87 16.59 6.80
C SER A 100 -17.92 16.92 7.96
N LEU A 101 -16.93 17.78 7.70
CA LEU A 101 -16.00 18.20 8.74
C LEU A 101 -16.74 18.87 9.92
N ASP A 102 -17.81 19.61 9.62
CA ASP A 102 -18.71 20.19 10.61
C ASP A 102 -19.40 19.13 11.48
N ASP A 103 -19.89 18.03 10.89
CA ASP A 103 -20.49 16.91 11.65
C ASP A 103 -19.49 16.23 12.59
N VAL A 104 -18.20 16.20 12.22
CA VAL A 104 -17.14 15.63 13.05
C VAL A 104 -16.80 16.56 14.22
N LEU A 105 -16.82 17.88 14.00
CA LEU A 105 -16.54 18.89 15.01
C LEU A 105 -17.73 19.12 15.96
N ALA A 106 -18.95 19.01 15.45
CA ALA A 106 -20.19 19.08 16.22
C ALA A 106 -20.51 17.79 16.99
N ALA A 107 -19.79 16.70 16.72
CA ALA A 107 -20.01 15.43 17.39
C ALA A 107 -19.73 15.56 18.91
N PRO A 108 -20.67 15.12 19.79
CA PRO A 108 -20.47 15.18 21.23
C PRO A 108 -19.25 14.35 21.62
N LYS A 109 -18.37 14.91 22.48
CA LYS A 109 -17.17 14.25 22.98
C LYS A 109 -17.55 12.92 23.64
N LYS A 110 -17.06 11.80 23.11
CA LYS A 110 -17.23 10.48 23.73
C LYS A 110 -16.67 10.52 25.16
N PRO A 111 -17.36 9.91 26.14
CA PRO A 111 -16.85 9.85 27.52
C PRO A 111 -15.48 9.15 27.51
N LYS A 112 -14.57 9.66 28.34
CA LYS A 112 -13.22 9.10 28.47
C LYS A 112 -13.33 7.61 28.82
N PRO A 113 -12.57 6.72 28.16
CA PRO A 113 -12.51 5.32 28.54
C PRO A 113 -12.10 5.21 30.02
N THR A 114 -12.98 4.67 30.85
CA THR A 114 -12.64 4.28 32.22
C THR A 114 -11.81 3.01 32.12
N TRP A 115 -10.49 3.13 32.21
CA TRP A 115 -9.62 1.97 32.39
C TRP A 115 -9.87 1.39 33.78
N PRO A 116 -10.18 0.08 33.92
CA PRO A 116 -10.25 -0.55 35.22
C PRO A 116 -8.84 -1.00 35.65
N GLY A 117 -8.41 -0.51 36.82
CA GLY A 117 -7.28 -1.06 37.58
C GLY A 117 -5.92 -0.49 37.22
#